data_AF-A0A2W7ATM1-F1
#
_entry.id   AF-A0A2W7ATM1-F1
#
_cell.length_a   1.000
_cell.length_b   1.000
_cell.length_c   1.000
_cell.angle_alpha   90.00
_cell.angle_beta   90.00
_cell.angle_gamma   90.00
#
_symmetry.space_group_name_H-M   'P 1'
#
loop_
_entity.id
_entity.type
_entity.pdbx_description
1 polymer ?
#
loop_
_entity_poly.entity_id
_entity_poly.type
_entity_poly.pdbx_seq_one_letter_code
_entity_poly.pdbx_strand_id
1 'polypeptide(L)'
;MHEGELITAQVTFKGAIAQIQPQSRLLTTAWMAPHLTHRPTVKLAIAGTEAIDLGQFDEVLLNVRHPGWASTSSLQQGLVDRLQREPGFKPLVEQDDVYLFTR
;
A
#
# COMPACT_ATOMS: atom_id res chain seq x y z
N MET A 1 -12.12 -21.69 -6.99
CA MET A 1 -10.69 -21.48 -6.64
C MET A 1 -10.42 -20.11 -6.00
N HIS A 2 -11.40 -19.26 -5.65
CA HIS A 2 -11.14 -17.85 -5.25
C HIS A 2 -11.07 -17.60 -3.73
N GLU A 3 -11.40 -18.57 -2.88
CA GLU A 3 -11.49 -18.33 -1.42
C GLU A 3 -10.14 -18.49 -0.70
N GLY A 4 -9.26 -19.40 -1.15
CA GLY A 4 -7.94 -19.61 -0.54
C GLY A 4 -6.95 -18.47 -0.78
N GLU A 5 -7.10 -17.74 -1.88
CA GLU A 5 -6.19 -16.66 -2.27
C GLU A 5 -6.48 -15.35 -1.52
N LEU A 6 -7.77 -15.06 -1.27
CA LEU A 6 -8.20 -13.95 -0.43
C LEU A 6 -7.68 -14.09 1.02
N ILE A 7 -7.60 -15.32 1.54
CA ILE A 7 -7.09 -15.59 2.88
C ILE A 7 -5.59 -15.29 2.98
N THR A 8 -4.80 -15.63 1.96
CA THR A 8 -3.35 -15.38 1.94
C THR A 8 -3.05 -13.88 1.87
N ALA A 9 -3.71 -13.15 0.96
CA ALA A 9 -3.59 -11.69 0.88
C ALA A 9 -3.97 -11.00 2.20
N GLN A 10 -4.97 -11.53 2.91
CA GLN A 10 -5.41 -11.00 4.21
C GLN A 10 -4.38 -11.24 5.33
N VAL A 11 -3.66 -12.37 5.32
CA VAL A 11 -2.59 -12.69 6.28
C VAL A 11 -1.38 -11.81 6.06
N THR A 12 -0.92 -11.69 4.81
CA THR A 12 0.20 -10.82 4.43
C THR A 12 -0.11 -9.36 4.77
N PHE A 13 -1.34 -8.91 4.52
CA PHE A 13 -1.81 -7.59 4.92
C PHE A 13 -1.80 -7.37 6.44
N LYS A 14 -2.29 -8.32 7.25
CA LYS A 14 -2.24 -8.21 8.71
C LYS A 14 -0.80 -8.11 9.23
N GLY A 15 0.11 -8.89 8.66
CA GLY A 15 1.55 -8.82 8.97
C GLY A 15 2.17 -7.47 8.60
N ALA A 16 1.76 -6.88 7.46
CA ALA A 16 2.20 -5.55 7.05
C ALA A 16 1.65 -4.45 7.98
N ILE A 17 0.35 -4.47 8.30
CA ILE A 17 -0.26 -3.47 9.21
C ILE A 17 0.41 -3.44 10.58
N ALA A 18 0.81 -4.60 11.11
CA ALA A 18 1.49 -4.69 12.40
C ALA A 18 2.83 -3.93 12.44
N GLN A 19 3.42 -3.67 11.28
CA GLN A 19 4.68 -2.92 11.14
C GLN A 19 4.47 -1.42 10.89
N ILE A 20 3.24 -1.01 10.57
CA ILE A 20 2.88 0.39 10.26
C ILE A 20 2.77 1.20 11.55
N GLN A 21 3.52 2.29 11.64
CA GLN A 21 3.54 3.15 12.81
C GLN A 21 2.16 3.81 13.07
N PRO A 22 1.70 3.94 14.32
CA PRO A 22 0.35 4.47 14.62
C PRO A 22 0.08 5.91 14.20
N GLN A 23 1.13 6.71 13.95
CA GLN A 23 1.02 8.14 13.61
C GLN A 23 1.56 8.45 12.21
N SER A 24 1.90 7.44 11.41
CA SER A 24 2.42 7.64 10.06
C SER A 24 1.34 8.20 9.12
N ARG A 25 1.78 9.06 8.20
CA ARG A 25 0.98 9.47 7.05
C ARG A 25 1.10 8.35 6.02
N LEU A 26 -0.02 7.69 5.75
CA LEU A 26 -0.04 6.45 4.97
C LEU A 26 -0.74 6.65 3.62
N LEU A 27 -0.11 6.16 2.55
CA LEU A 27 -0.77 5.94 1.26
C LEU A 27 -1.11 4.46 1.12
N THR A 28 -2.36 4.12 0.78
CA THR A 28 -2.81 2.72 0.70
C THR A 28 -3.87 2.47 -0.36
N THR A 29 -4.12 1.20 -0.73
CA THR A 29 -5.26 0.83 -1.59
C THR A 29 -6.61 1.01 -0.87
N ALA A 30 -7.68 1.21 -1.64
CA ALA A 30 -9.01 1.50 -1.10
C ALA A 30 -9.60 0.35 -0.26
N TRP A 31 -9.25 -0.90 -0.56
CA TRP A 31 -9.67 -2.06 0.24
C TRP A 31 -9.00 -2.12 1.61
N MET A 32 -7.77 -1.64 1.70
CA MET A 32 -6.97 -1.69 2.92
C MET A 32 -7.28 -0.54 3.88
N ALA A 33 -7.70 0.61 3.35
CA ALA A 33 -7.93 1.84 4.13
C ALA A 33 -8.87 1.70 5.35
N PRO A 34 -10.01 0.96 5.29
CA PRO A 34 -10.90 0.79 6.44
C PRO A 34 -10.23 0.17 7.67
N HIS A 35 -9.20 -0.64 7.48
CA HIS A 35 -8.43 -1.28 8.56
C HIS A 35 -7.33 -0.38 9.14
N LEU A 36 -7.16 0.82 8.56
CA LEU A 36 -6.09 1.76 8.89
C LEU A 36 -6.63 3.07 9.48
N THR A 37 -7.94 3.14 9.73
CA THR A 37 -8.74 4.34 10.06
C THR A 37 -8.41 5.03 11.38
N HIS A 38 -7.63 4.41 12.27
CA HIS A 38 -7.19 5.03 13.52
C HIS A 38 -5.94 5.92 13.37
N ARG A 39 -5.54 6.26 12.14
CA ARG A 39 -4.35 7.06 11.82
C ARG A 39 -4.71 8.51 11.47
N PRO A 40 -3.83 9.48 11.79
CA PRO A 40 -4.08 10.89 11.54
C PRO A 40 -4.17 11.23 10.04
N THR A 41 -3.56 10.44 9.15
CA THR A 41 -3.62 10.67 7.71
C THR A 41 -3.53 9.36 6.94
N VAL A 42 -4.59 9.04 6.20
CA VAL A 42 -4.63 7.94 5.23
C VAL A 42 -5.11 8.49 3.89
N LYS A 43 -4.30 8.33 2.84
CA LYS A 43 -4.69 8.65 1.46
C LYS A 43 -4.83 7.37 0.64
N LEU A 44 -5.66 7.45 -0.39
CA LEU A 44 -5.95 6.33 -1.28
C LEU A 44 -5.08 6.40 -2.53
N ALA A 45 -4.42 5.30 -2.87
CA ALA A 45 -3.73 5.08 -4.13
C ALA A 45 -4.77 4.67 -5.20
N ILE A 46 -5.45 5.64 -5.80
CA ILE A 46 -6.54 5.49 -6.77
C ILE A 46 -6.25 6.33 -8.02
N ALA A 47 -7.04 6.16 -9.08
CA ALA A 47 -6.89 6.93 -10.30
C ALA A 47 -6.75 8.44 -10.02
N GLY A 48 -5.75 9.08 -10.63
CA GLY A 48 -5.36 10.46 -10.34
C GLY A 48 -4.19 10.59 -9.36
N THR A 49 -3.71 9.50 -8.74
CA THR A 49 -2.52 9.52 -7.87
C THR A 49 -1.22 9.11 -8.57
N GLU A 50 -1.22 8.95 -9.90
CA GLU A 50 -0.07 8.51 -10.69
C GLU A 50 1.18 9.35 -10.41
N ALA A 51 1.00 10.66 -10.24
CA ALA A 51 2.04 11.66 -9.99
C ALA A 51 1.99 12.22 -8.56
N ILE A 52 1.36 11.50 -7.61
CA ILE A 52 1.29 11.97 -6.22
C ILE A 52 2.71 12.19 -5.66
N ASP A 53 2.88 13.29 -4.90
CA ASP A 53 4.12 13.53 -4.18
C ASP A 53 4.27 12.49 -3.06
N LEU A 54 5.26 11.60 -3.19
CA LEU A 54 5.52 10.53 -2.23
C LEU A 54 6.15 11.07 -0.93
N GLY A 55 6.77 12.25 -0.96
CA GLY A 55 7.43 12.86 0.20
C GLY A 55 6.48 13.28 1.31
N GLN A 56 5.18 13.35 1.03
CA GLN A 56 4.13 13.64 2.02
C GLN A 56 3.73 12.41 2.87
N PHE A 57 4.30 11.25 2.59
CA PHE A 57 4.00 10.01 3.31
C PHE A 57 5.23 9.53 4.09
N ASP A 58 4.95 8.82 5.17
CA ASP A 58 5.95 8.13 5.98
C ASP A 58 5.97 6.64 5.63
N GLU A 59 4.80 6.09 5.27
CA GLU A 59 4.66 4.70 4.87
C GLU A 59 3.74 4.60 3.66
N VAL A 60 4.00 3.60 2.81
CA VAL A 60 3.18 3.34 1.62
C VAL A 60 2.92 1.84 1.52
N LEU A 61 1.64 1.46 1.57
CA LEU A 61 1.18 0.07 1.53
C LEU A 61 0.36 -0.18 0.27
N LEU A 62 0.90 -0.96 -0.66
CA LEU A 62 0.28 -1.19 -1.97
C LEU A 62 -0.04 -2.67 -2.15
N ASN A 63 -1.07 -2.94 -2.94
CA ASN A 63 -1.41 -4.29 -3.36
C ASN A 63 -1.65 -4.28 -4.88
N VAL A 64 -0.66 -4.78 -5.62
CA VAL A 64 -0.69 -4.79 -7.09
C VAL A 64 -1.70 -5.81 -7.61
N ARG A 65 -1.83 -6.95 -6.93
CA ARG A 65 -2.79 -8.01 -7.29
C ARG A 65 -4.24 -7.62 -7.04
N HIS A 66 -4.50 -6.88 -5.97
CA HIS A 66 -5.82 -6.42 -5.56
C HIS A 66 -5.84 -4.89 -5.38
N PRO A 67 -5.89 -4.12 -6.49
CA PRO A 67 -5.77 -2.66 -6.45
C PRO A 67 -6.99 -1.96 -5.82
N GLY A 68 -8.17 -2.60 -5.82
CA GLY A 68 -9.41 -2.04 -5.30
C GLY A 68 -10.25 -1.27 -6.33
N TRP A 69 -11.43 -0.78 -5.91
CA TRP A 69 -12.53 -0.33 -6.78
C TRP A 69 -12.27 0.96 -7.60
N ALA A 70 -11.21 1.71 -7.31
CA ALA A 70 -10.84 2.92 -8.04
C ALA A 70 -9.36 2.95 -8.46
N SER A 71 -8.74 1.78 -8.57
CA SER A 71 -7.33 1.64 -8.97
C SER A 71 -7.17 0.48 -9.93
N THR A 72 -6.03 0.43 -10.61
CA THR A 72 -5.62 -0.68 -11.48
C THR A 72 -4.31 -1.29 -11.00
N SER A 73 -4.01 -2.53 -11.38
CA SER A 73 -2.71 -3.15 -11.09
C SER A 73 -1.57 -2.34 -11.71
N SER A 74 -1.75 -1.78 -12.91
CA SER A 74 -0.76 -0.90 -13.54
C SER A 74 -0.49 0.38 -12.76
N LEU A 75 -1.52 1.00 -12.17
CA LEU A 75 -1.32 2.16 -11.29
C LEU A 75 -0.50 1.78 -10.06
N GLN A 76 -0.88 0.68 -9.40
CA GLN A 76 -0.17 0.19 -8.21
C GLN A 76 1.27 -0.17 -8.53
N GLN A 77 1.51 -0.88 -9.64
CA GLN A 77 2.86 -1.21 -10.08
C GLN A 77 3.68 0.06 -10.39
N GLY A 78 3.08 1.04 -11.07
CA GLY A 78 3.75 2.32 -11.33
C GLY A 78 4.15 3.06 -10.05
N LEU A 79 3.36 2.97 -8.98
CA LEU A 79 3.72 3.51 -7.67
C LEU A 79 4.85 2.71 -7.01
N VAL A 80 4.84 1.37 -7.09
CA VAL A 80 5.94 0.51 -6.62
C VAL A 80 7.24 0.87 -7.33
N ASP A 81 7.22 0.97 -8.66
CA ASP A 81 8.39 1.31 -9.47
C ASP A 81 8.94 2.70 -9.14
N ARG A 82 8.08 3.65 -8.77
CA ARG A 82 8.50 4.98 -8.28
C ARG A 82 9.15 4.88 -6.91
N LEU A 83 8.54 4.16 -5.97
CA LEU A 83 9.05 3.99 -4.60
C LEU A 83 10.40 3.28 -4.56
N GLN A 84 10.62 2.27 -5.40
CA GLN A 84 11.91 1.58 -5.52
C GLN A 84 13.05 2.48 -6.01
N ARG A 85 12.72 3.55 -6.75
CA ARG A 85 13.69 4.54 -7.25
C ARG A 85 13.82 5.75 -6.32
N GLU A 86 12.95 5.88 -5.32
CA GLU A 86 12.94 6.99 -4.39
C GLU A 86 13.88 6.68 -3.22
N PRO A 87 15.06 7.32 -3.09
CA PRO A 87 16.08 6.93 -2.12
C PRO A 87 15.64 7.11 -0.65
N GLY A 88 14.58 7.89 -0.42
CA GLY A 88 13.99 8.08 0.91
C GLY A 88 13.13 6.91 1.38
N PHE A 89 12.74 5.98 0.50
CA PHE A 89 11.91 4.83 0.86
C PHE A 89 12.72 3.53 0.81
N LYS A 90 12.43 2.64 1.76
CA LYS A 90 13.00 1.30 1.85
C LYS A 90 11.87 0.27 1.87
N PRO A 91 12.00 -0.83 1.11
CA PRO A 91 11.05 -1.93 1.19
C PRO A 91 11.18 -2.62 2.55
N LEU A 92 10.04 -2.82 3.21
CA LEU A 92 9.92 -3.53 4.49
C LEU A 92 9.15 -4.86 4.32
N VAL A 93 8.16 -4.89 3.43
CA VAL A 93 7.44 -6.10 3.03
C VAL A 93 7.35 -6.13 1.51
N GLU A 94 7.65 -7.29 0.92
CA GLU A 94 7.41 -7.61 -0.47
C GLU A 94 7.01 -9.08 -0.54
N GLN A 95 5.71 -9.34 -0.55
CA GLN A 95 5.17 -10.69 -0.53
C GLN A 95 3.78 -10.72 -1.18
N ASP A 96 3.53 -11.71 -2.03
CA ASP A 96 2.22 -11.91 -2.68
C ASP A 96 1.68 -10.65 -3.39
N ASP A 97 2.58 -9.89 -4.03
CA ASP A 97 2.29 -8.61 -4.68
C ASP A 97 1.76 -7.50 -3.74
N VAL A 98 1.96 -7.69 -2.43
CA VAL A 98 1.76 -6.69 -1.38
C VAL A 98 3.11 -6.09 -1.01
N TYR A 99 3.17 -4.77 -1.04
CA TYR A 99 4.38 -3.99 -0.81
C TYR A 99 4.17 -3.02 0.34
N LEU A 100 5.07 -3.02 1.33
CA LEU A 100 5.16 -1.99 2.35
C LEU A 100 6.51 -1.29 2.22
N PHE A 101 6.47 0.02 1.99
CA PHE A 101 7.64 0.89 2.03
C PHE A 101 7.58 1.79 3.27
N THR A 102 8.73 2.06 3.86
CA THR A 102 8.91 2.96 5.01
C THR A 102 10.10 3.88 4.78
N ARG A 103 10.14 5.02 5.47
CA ARG A 103 11.23 6.02 5.40
C ARG A 103 11.85 6.28 6.76
#